data_AF-A0A1A9Z595-F1
#
_entry.id   AF-A0A1A9Z595-F1
#
_cell.length_a   1.000
_cell.length_b   1.000
_cell.length_c   1.000
_cell.angle_alpha   90.00
_cell.angle_beta   90.00
_cell.angle_gamma   90.00
#
_symmetry.space_group_name_H-M   'P 1'
#
loop_
_entity.id
_entity.type
_entity.pdbx_description
1 polymer ?
#
loop_
_entity_poly.entity_id
_entity_poly.type
_entity_poly.pdbx_seq_one_letter_code
_entity_poly.pdbx_strand_id
1 'polypeptide(L)'
;MSSCSYPNSADDLHLPSSLAQVSIDKIDEAVIKGDDKNLALLLKKEKLWSRVIFKSGTTPLHLAAAKGYSRCLIILCESANQIQLKVIINFQNNDGLSALHLASQYGHNQCSRELLLRGANSNLCNNYGDTSLHTACRYGHAGVARILISASCNVNTQNKNGDTPLHIACAMGRRKLTRIVMEAFPNVEIRNSQGDTPFDIVKRKNFTEIMTIFNAFKTKTRNERDVFNTKFEFSPYGCQNVLETRSIFLTNVEQLSNVKLNKGEEYYIDLAGNLKKGPKCVTNTCVCKQLLNK
;
A
#
# COMPACT_ATOMS: atom_id res chain seq x y z
N MET A 1 -0.82 -20.70 -28.06
CA MET A 1 -1.34 -19.32 -28.14
C MET A 1 -1.57 -18.87 -26.70
N SER A 2 -0.88 -17.93 -26.09
CA SER A 2 0.08 -16.89 -26.51
C SER A 2 0.97 -16.62 -25.29
N SER A 3 2.27 -16.89 -25.42
CA SER A 3 3.29 -16.63 -24.41
C SER A 3 3.58 -15.13 -24.34
N CYS A 4 3.24 -14.47 -23.23
CA CYS A 4 3.75 -13.14 -22.91
C CYS A 4 5.22 -13.26 -22.50
N SER A 5 6.11 -13.28 -23.49
CA SER A 5 7.53 -13.05 -23.31
C SER A 5 7.74 -11.60 -22.88
N TYR A 6 8.07 -11.38 -21.61
CA TYR A 6 8.64 -10.11 -21.15
C TYR A 6 10.01 -9.92 -21.83
N PRO A 7 10.40 -8.69 -22.20
CA PRO A 7 11.70 -8.45 -22.80
C PRO A 7 12.79 -8.72 -21.74
N ASN A 8 13.45 -9.87 -21.87
CA ASN A 8 14.77 -10.12 -21.30
C ASN A 8 15.79 -9.38 -22.16
N SER A 9 16.15 -8.16 -21.77
CA SER A 9 17.44 -7.58 -22.12
C SER A 9 17.79 -6.47 -21.13
N ALA A 10 18.67 -6.80 -20.19
CA ALA A 10 19.42 -5.81 -19.42
C ALA A 10 20.47 -5.07 -20.31
N ASP A 11 20.49 -5.35 -21.61
CA ASP A 11 21.59 -5.01 -22.52
C ASP A 11 21.37 -3.75 -23.37
N ASP A 12 20.20 -3.09 -23.31
CA ASP A 12 19.96 -1.82 -24.04
C ASP A 12 20.07 -0.56 -23.15
N LEU A 13 20.62 -0.69 -21.94
CA LEU A 13 21.03 0.45 -21.11
C LEU A 13 22.47 0.82 -21.47
N HIS A 14 22.67 1.63 -22.51
CA HIS A 14 23.95 2.31 -22.76
C HIS A 14 24.50 2.85 -21.43
N LEU A 15 25.75 2.51 -21.05
CA LEU A 15 26.37 3.11 -19.87
C LEU A 15 26.37 4.65 -20.02
N PRO A 16 26.06 5.42 -18.96
CA PRO A 16 26.18 6.87 -19.01
C PRO A 16 27.64 7.28 -19.30
N SER A 17 27.84 8.38 -20.04
CA SER A 17 29.16 8.98 -20.19
C SER A 17 29.78 9.28 -18.81
N SER A 18 31.11 9.34 -18.70
CA SER A 18 31.80 9.53 -17.42
C SER A 18 31.29 10.74 -16.62
N LEU A 19 30.90 11.83 -17.30
CA LEU A 19 30.28 13.01 -16.69
C LEU A 19 28.88 12.73 -16.14
N ALA A 20 28.05 11.99 -16.88
CA ALA A 20 26.73 11.59 -16.41
C ALA A 20 26.82 10.62 -15.22
N GLN A 21 27.85 9.76 -15.18
CA GLN A 21 28.10 8.87 -14.05
C GLN A 21 28.48 9.66 -12.77
N VAL A 22 29.36 10.66 -12.88
CA VAL A 22 29.74 11.53 -11.73
C VAL A 22 28.54 12.30 -11.17
N SER A 23 27.64 12.74 -12.05
CA SER A 23 26.38 13.40 -11.68
C SER A 23 25.41 12.46 -10.96
N ILE A 24 25.31 11.21 -11.42
CA ILE A 24 24.51 10.16 -10.79
C ILE A 24 25.05 9.81 -9.39
N ASP A 25 26.37 9.65 -9.25
CA ASP A 25 27.01 9.33 -7.97
C ASP A 25 26.76 10.41 -6.90
N LYS A 26 26.67 11.69 -7.30
CA LYS A 26 26.33 12.80 -6.38
C LYS A 26 24.87 12.77 -5.93
N ILE A 27 23.95 12.40 -6.81
CA ILE A 27 22.53 12.21 -6.44
C ILE A 27 22.42 11.05 -5.44
N ASP A 28 23.12 9.96 -5.70
CA ASP A 28 23.16 8.81 -4.80
C ASP A 28 23.74 9.18 -3.44
N GLU A 29 24.86 9.89 -3.41
CA GLU A 29 25.48 10.35 -2.17
C GLU A 29 24.54 11.27 -1.37
N ALA A 30 23.83 12.19 -2.04
CA ALA A 30 22.86 13.06 -1.40
C ALA A 30 21.70 12.25 -0.77
N VAL A 31 21.19 11.23 -1.46
CA VAL A 31 20.14 10.36 -0.90
C VAL A 31 20.67 9.46 0.21
N ILE A 32 21.90 8.94 0.10
CA ILE A 32 22.56 8.14 1.14
C ILE A 32 22.67 8.96 2.43
N LYS A 33 23.08 10.24 2.32
CA LYS A 33 23.21 11.17 3.44
C LYS A 33 21.88 11.76 3.92
N GLY A 34 20.81 11.62 3.14
CA GLY A 34 19.52 12.27 3.42
C GLY A 34 19.56 13.79 3.24
N ASP A 35 20.48 14.31 2.44
CA ASP A 35 20.65 15.73 2.15
C ASP A 35 19.63 16.18 1.08
N ASP A 36 18.43 16.48 1.53
CA ASP A 36 17.29 16.88 0.72
C ASP A 36 17.54 18.21 -0.03
N LYS A 37 18.25 19.16 0.60
CA LYS A 37 18.60 20.45 0.00
C LYS A 37 19.53 20.28 -1.19
N ASN A 38 20.64 19.57 -0.99
CA ASN A 38 21.60 19.32 -2.06
C ASN A 38 20.97 18.47 -3.16
N LEU A 39 20.17 17.48 -2.79
CA LEU A 39 19.40 16.68 -3.74
C LEU A 39 18.50 17.56 -4.62
N ALA A 40 17.72 18.47 -4.05
CA ALA A 40 16.87 19.38 -4.83
C ALA A 40 17.67 20.25 -5.82
N LEU A 41 18.85 20.74 -5.40
CA LEU A 41 19.74 21.53 -6.24
C LEU A 41 20.29 20.72 -7.42
N LEU A 42 20.77 19.51 -7.15
CA LEU A 42 21.30 18.60 -8.17
C LEU A 42 20.22 18.26 -9.21
N LEU A 43 19.01 17.92 -8.75
CA LEU A 43 17.91 17.53 -9.63
C LEU A 43 17.40 18.68 -10.50
N LYS A 44 17.37 19.91 -9.98
CA LYS A 44 17.04 21.11 -10.75
C LYS A 44 18.07 21.37 -11.86
N LYS A 45 19.34 21.09 -11.59
CA LYS A 45 20.44 21.35 -12.52
C LYS A 45 20.53 20.28 -13.62
N GLU A 46 20.26 19.02 -13.31
CA GLU A 46 20.75 17.92 -14.15
C GLU A 46 19.69 17.16 -14.96
N LYS A 47 18.37 17.30 -14.76
CA LYS A 47 17.31 16.62 -15.58
C LYS A 47 17.53 15.10 -15.86
N LEU A 48 18.40 14.41 -15.11
CA LEU A 48 18.96 13.09 -15.47
C LEU A 48 18.33 11.92 -14.70
N TRP A 49 17.12 12.09 -14.20
CA TRP A 49 16.43 11.13 -13.33
C TRP A 49 16.28 9.71 -13.91
N SER A 50 16.28 9.57 -15.23
CA SER A 50 15.88 8.34 -15.92
C SER A 50 16.90 7.20 -15.88
N ARG A 51 18.08 7.35 -15.25
CA ARG A 51 19.18 6.36 -15.38
C ARG A 51 19.86 5.94 -14.07
N VAL A 52 19.37 6.40 -12.91
CA VAL A 52 20.02 6.08 -11.62
C VAL A 52 19.55 4.70 -11.13
N ILE A 53 20.34 3.68 -11.46
CA ILE A 53 20.14 2.30 -11.00
C ILE A 53 21.44 1.85 -10.33
N PHE A 54 21.40 1.54 -9.03
CA PHE A 54 22.51 0.93 -8.30
C PHE A 54 22.78 -0.50 -8.81
N LYS A 55 23.97 -1.04 -8.51
CA LYS A 55 24.41 -2.41 -8.88
C LYS A 55 23.43 -3.55 -8.52
N SER A 56 22.43 -3.31 -7.66
CA SER A 56 21.39 -4.27 -7.24
C SER A 56 19.99 -4.02 -7.84
N GLY A 57 19.88 -3.19 -8.88
CA GLY A 57 18.58 -2.75 -9.40
C GLY A 57 17.87 -1.76 -8.46
N THR A 58 18.53 -1.31 -7.40
CA THR A 58 17.96 -0.34 -6.45
C THR A 58 17.98 1.04 -7.08
N THR A 59 16.93 1.83 -6.89
CA THR A 59 16.89 3.24 -7.34
C THR A 59 17.05 4.19 -6.14
N PRO A 60 17.31 5.49 -6.35
CA PRO A 60 17.34 6.46 -5.26
C PRO A 60 16.03 6.50 -4.46
N LEU A 61 14.90 6.25 -5.13
CA LEU A 61 13.59 6.16 -4.49
C LEU A 61 13.51 4.98 -3.50
N HIS A 62 14.06 3.82 -3.87
CA HIS A 62 14.17 2.67 -2.97
C HIS A 62 14.99 3.01 -1.72
N LEU A 63 16.12 3.68 -1.91
CA LEU A 63 17.00 4.05 -0.82
C LEU A 63 16.36 5.06 0.13
N ALA A 64 15.75 6.12 -0.41
CA ALA A 64 15.02 7.10 0.38
C ALA A 64 13.88 6.46 1.18
N ALA A 65 13.14 5.52 0.56
CA ALA A 65 12.10 4.76 1.23
C ALA A 65 12.64 3.83 2.32
N ALA A 66 13.75 3.14 2.10
CA ALA A 66 14.39 2.25 3.07
C ALA A 66 14.97 3.00 4.28
N LYS A 67 15.55 4.19 4.05
CA LYS A 67 16.13 5.05 5.10
C LYS A 67 15.10 5.91 5.82
N GLY A 68 13.90 6.05 5.27
CA GLY A 68 12.85 6.90 5.85
C GLY A 68 13.01 8.39 5.54
N TYR A 69 13.82 8.74 4.55
CA TYR A 69 14.04 10.12 4.13
C TYR A 69 12.86 10.61 3.27
N SER A 70 11.73 10.86 3.93
CA SER A 70 10.47 11.26 3.30
C SER A 70 10.63 12.52 2.46
N ARG A 71 11.45 13.47 2.88
CA ARG A 71 11.68 14.71 2.12
C ARG A 71 12.47 14.45 0.83
N CYS A 72 13.52 13.64 0.89
CA CYS A 72 14.21 13.16 -0.31
C CYS A 72 13.22 12.43 -1.22
N LEU A 73 12.44 11.48 -0.70
CA LEU A 73 11.43 10.73 -1.46
C LEU A 73 10.44 11.67 -2.19
N ILE A 74 9.95 12.71 -1.53
CA ILE A 74 9.05 13.71 -2.11
C ILE A 74 9.74 14.46 -3.26
N ILE A 75 10.94 15.01 -3.01
CA ILE A 75 11.71 15.76 -4.02
C ILE A 75 12.01 14.89 -5.23
N LEU A 76 12.40 13.64 -4.97
CA LEU A 76 12.63 12.61 -5.96
C LEU A 76 11.37 12.45 -6.84
N CYS A 77 10.21 12.19 -6.25
CA CYS A 77 8.95 12.05 -7.00
C CYS A 77 8.48 13.33 -7.72
N GLU A 78 8.72 14.52 -7.17
CA GLU A 78 8.33 15.80 -7.77
C GLU A 78 9.18 16.19 -8.98
N SER A 79 10.43 15.73 -9.01
CA SER A 79 11.34 15.97 -10.12
C SER A 79 11.06 15.08 -11.35
N ALA A 80 10.32 13.98 -11.16
CA ALA A 80 9.93 13.07 -12.23
C ALA A 80 8.72 13.61 -13.00
N ASN A 81 8.71 13.48 -14.34
CA ASN A 81 7.50 13.75 -15.10
C ASN A 81 6.44 12.66 -14.85
N GLN A 82 5.17 12.95 -15.17
CA GLN A 82 4.05 12.08 -14.80
C GLN A 82 4.13 10.65 -15.41
N ILE A 83 4.68 10.51 -16.62
CA ILE A 83 4.88 9.22 -17.28
C ILE A 83 5.97 8.42 -16.56
N GLN A 84 7.10 9.06 -16.26
CA GLN A 84 8.22 8.45 -15.53
C GLN A 84 7.82 8.06 -14.11
N LEU A 85 7.07 8.91 -13.41
CA LEU A 85 6.64 8.64 -12.04
C LEU A 85 5.83 7.34 -11.94
N LYS A 86 4.91 7.09 -12.88
CA LYS A 86 4.12 5.84 -12.90
C LYS A 86 4.99 4.58 -13.02
N VAL A 87 6.09 4.67 -13.75
CA VAL A 87 7.04 3.56 -13.92
C VAL A 87 7.92 3.42 -12.68
N ILE A 88 8.52 4.52 -12.22
CA ILE A 88 9.53 4.51 -11.15
C ILE A 88 8.91 4.18 -9.78
N ILE A 89 7.70 4.65 -9.50
CA ILE A 89 7.01 4.43 -8.21
C ILE A 89 6.77 2.93 -7.92
N ASN A 90 6.61 2.13 -8.98
CA ASN A 90 6.36 0.69 -8.92
C ASN A 90 7.55 -0.16 -9.37
N PHE A 91 8.70 0.48 -9.68
CA PHE A 91 9.91 -0.25 -10.05
C PHE A 91 10.31 -1.20 -8.93
N GLN A 92 10.79 -2.38 -9.29
CA GLN A 92 11.22 -3.41 -8.35
C GLN A 92 12.71 -3.66 -8.53
N ASN A 93 13.45 -3.72 -7.43
CA ASN A 93 14.87 -4.11 -7.47
C ASN A 93 15.03 -5.61 -7.78
N ASN A 94 16.27 -6.12 -7.76
CA ASN A 94 16.56 -7.52 -8.09
C ASN A 94 15.83 -8.55 -7.20
N ASP A 95 15.39 -8.17 -5.99
CA ASP A 95 14.61 -9.01 -5.07
C ASP A 95 13.09 -8.89 -5.28
N GLY A 96 12.66 -8.13 -6.29
CA GLY A 96 11.26 -7.80 -6.51
C GLY A 96 10.73 -6.77 -5.52
N LEU A 97 11.58 -6.11 -4.72
CA LEU A 97 11.11 -5.13 -3.73
C LEU A 97 10.91 -3.78 -4.40
N SER A 98 9.73 -3.20 -4.24
CA SER A 98 9.49 -1.79 -4.58
C SER A 98 9.83 -0.85 -3.42
N ALA A 99 9.86 0.46 -3.67
CA ALA A 99 10.03 1.46 -2.62
C ALA A 99 8.99 1.29 -1.48
N LEU A 100 7.76 0.91 -1.80
CA LEU A 100 6.71 0.69 -0.79
C LEU A 100 6.99 -0.55 0.07
N HIS A 101 7.57 -1.61 -0.50
CA HIS A 101 8.03 -2.77 0.27
C HIS A 101 9.10 -2.37 1.28
N LEU A 102 10.10 -1.59 0.84
CA LEU A 102 11.19 -1.14 1.71
C LEU A 102 10.69 -0.21 2.82
N ALA A 103 9.83 0.77 2.50
CA ALA A 103 9.20 1.61 3.52
C ALA A 103 8.40 0.76 4.54
N SER A 104 7.74 -0.30 4.07
CA SER A 104 6.99 -1.22 4.92
C SER A 104 7.86 -2.15 5.76
N GLN A 105 9.03 -2.53 5.25
CA GLN A 105 10.02 -3.36 5.95
C GLN A 105 10.68 -2.64 7.12
N TYR A 106 10.93 -1.34 6.97
CA TYR A 106 11.59 -0.53 8.00
C TYR A 106 10.64 0.35 8.80
N GLY A 107 9.34 0.33 8.48
CA GLY A 107 8.29 0.99 9.28
C GLY A 107 8.13 2.48 9.05
N HIS A 108 8.53 2.99 7.88
CA HIS A 108 8.54 4.41 7.56
C HIS A 108 7.16 4.92 7.13
N ASN A 109 6.31 5.20 8.10
CA ASN A 109 4.92 5.63 7.91
C ASN A 109 4.76 6.78 6.89
N GLN A 110 5.58 7.82 6.98
CA GLN A 110 5.47 8.98 6.08
C GLN A 110 5.83 8.59 4.65
N CYS A 111 6.92 7.84 4.44
CA CYS A 111 7.29 7.34 3.12
C CYS A 111 6.19 6.45 2.53
N SER A 112 5.61 5.54 3.30
CA SER A 112 4.50 4.70 2.85
C SER A 112 3.29 5.53 2.40
N ARG A 113 2.93 6.57 3.19
CA ARG A 113 1.84 7.49 2.85
C ARG A 113 2.10 8.23 1.54
N GLU A 114 3.27 8.84 1.40
CA GLU A 114 3.66 9.59 0.19
C GLU A 114 3.68 8.71 -1.05
N LEU A 115 4.23 7.49 -0.96
CA LEU A 115 4.29 6.55 -2.07
C LEU A 115 2.88 6.17 -2.54
N LEU A 116 1.95 5.88 -1.62
CA LEU A 116 0.57 5.53 -1.95
C LEU A 116 -0.20 6.72 -2.54
N LEU A 117 -0.03 7.93 -1.99
CA LEU A 117 -0.61 9.16 -2.56
C LEU A 117 -0.16 9.40 -4.00
N ARG A 118 1.07 8.99 -4.32
CA ARG A 118 1.68 9.15 -5.64
C ARG A 118 1.44 7.95 -6.57
N GLY A 119 0.56 7.02 -6.18
CA GLY A 119 0.11 5.92 -7.02
C GLY A 119 0.93 4.63 -6.94
N ALA A 120 1.69 4.41 -5.86
CA ALA A 120 2.30 3.12 -5.61
C ALA A 120 1.24 2.01 -5.49
N ASN A 121 1.45 0.90 -6.18
CA ASN A 121 0.58 -0.27 -6.14
C ASN A 121 0.82 -1.05 -4.83
N SER A 122 -0.13 -0.97 -3.90
CA SER A 122 -0.08 -1.67 -2.61
C SER A 122 -0.19 -3.19 -2.71
N ASN A 123 -0.63 -3.70 -3.86
CA ASN A 123 -0.83 -5.13 -4.14
C ASN A 123 0.31 -5.75 -4.96
N LEU A 124 1.33 -4.95 -5.29
CA LEU A 124 2.52 -5.45 -5.96
C LEU A 124 3.21 -6.48 -5.07
N CYS A 125 3.62 -7.60 -5.66
CA CYS A 125 4.27 -8.70 -4.94
C CYS A 125 5.77 -8.74 -5.29
N ASN A 126 6.61 -9.00 -4.28
CA ASN A 126 8.04 -9.26 -4.49
C ASN A 126 8.32 -10.68 -5.00
N ASN A 127 9.60 -11.05 -5.13
CA ASN A 127 10.00 -12.37 -5.62
C ASN A 127 9.57 -13.53 -4.71
N TYR A 128 9.11 -13.28 -3.48
CA TYR A 128 8.56 -14.26 -2.56
C TYR A 128 7.02 -14.31 -2.60
N GLY A 129 6.38 -13.48 -3.43
CA GLY A 129 4.93 -13.29 -3.43
C GLY A 129 4.43 -12.43 -2.28
N ASP A 130 5.32 -11.88 -1.44
CA ASP A 130 4.93 -11.02 -0.33
C ASP A 130 4.55 -9.63 -0.88
N THR A 131 3.40 -9.11 -0.44
CA THR A 131 3.02 -7.70 -0.65
C THR A 131 3.67 -6.80 0.41
N SER A 132 3.52 -5.48 0.25
CA SER A 132 3.91 -4.52 1.28
C SER A 132 3.21 -4.77 2.63
N LEU A 133 1.97 -5.28 2.64
CA LEU A 133 1.27 -5.63 3.88
C LEU A 133 1.83 -6.89 4.54
N HIS A 134 2.23 -7.91 3.76
CA HIS A 134 2.96 -9.07 4.31
C HIS A 134 4.24 -8.60 5.01
N THR A 135 4.98 -7.72 4.35
CA THR A 135 6.23 -7.15 4.85
C THR A 135 6.00 -6.39 6.16
N ALA A 136 5.02 -5.48 6.20
CA ALA A 136 4.67 -4.77 7.43
C ALA A 136 4.26 -5.72 8.57
N CYS A 137 3.53 -6.80 8.26
CA CYS A 137 3.13 -7.81 9.24
C CYS A 137 4.32 -8.60 9.79
N ARG A 138 5.27 -8.97 8.91
CA ARG A 138 6.49 -9.71 9.26
C ARG A 138 7.37 -8.93 10.24
N TYR A 139 7.63 -7.67 9.90
CA TYR A 139 8.54 -6.81 10.66
C TYR A 139 7.88 -6.07 11.83
N GLY A 140 6.55 -6.13 11.96
CA GLY A 140 5.85 -5.61 13.15
C GLY A 140 5.34 -4.17 13.02
N HIS A 141 5.30 -3.61 11.81
CA HIS A 141 5.02 -2.19 11.58
C HIS A 141 3.52 -1.89 11.47
N ALA A 142 2.86 -1.82 12.62
CA ALA A 142 1.42 -1.54 12.75
C ALA A 142 0.98 -0.19 12.13
N GLY A 143 1.84 0.83 12.13
CA GLY A 143 1.54 2.13 11.51
C GLY A 143 1.40 2.01 9.99
N VAL A 144 2.40 1.39 9.35
CA VAL A 144 2.37 1.13 7.91
C VAL A 144 1.23 0.19 7.51
N ALA A 145 0.94 -0.86 8.30
CA ALA A 145 -0.18 -1.75 8.02
C ALA A 145 -1.53 -1.01 7.99
N ARG A 146 -1.78 -0.08 8.93
CA ARG A 146 -2.99 0.77 8.89
C ARG A 146 -3.04 1.62 7.62
N ILE A 147 -1.90 2.23 7.25
CA ILE A 147 -1.80 3.04 6.04
C ILE A 147 -2.14 2.21 4.79
N LEU A 148 -1.56 1.02 4.65
CA LEU A 148 -1.82 0.10 3.53
C LEU A 148 -3.28 -0.36 3.47
N ILE A 149 -3.88 -0.72 4.61
CA ILE A 149 -5.29 -1.11 4.69
C ILE A 149 -6.20 0.06 4.32
N SER A 150 -5.89 1.28 4.80
CA SER A 150 -6.63 2.48 4.43
C SER A 150 -6.50 2.82 2.94
N ALA A 151 -5.45 2.36 2.27
CA ALA A 151 -5.28 2.45 0.81
C ALA A 151 -5.95 1.30 0.02
N SER A 152 -6.84 0.50 0.64
CA SER A 152 -7.56 -0.60 -0.01
C SER A 152 -6.65 -1.71 -0.56
N CYS A 153 -5.52 -1.99 0.08
CA CYS A 153 -4.74 -3.16 -0.29
C CYS A 153 -5.55 -4.46 -0.06
N ASN A 154 -5.28 -5.48 -0.86
CA ASN A 154 -5.89 -6.79 -0.73
C ASN A 154 -5.26 -7.51 0.48
N VAL A 155 -6.04 -7.62 1.56
CA VAL A 155 -5.63 -8.29 2.81
C VAL A 155 -5.62 -9.82 2.73
N ASN A 156 -6.11 -10.38 1.61
CA ASN A 156 -6.23 -11.83 1.39
C ASN A 156 -5.22 -12.38 0.38
N THR A 157 -4.35 -11.55 -0.19
CA THR A 157 -3.31 -12.03 -1.11
C THR A 157 -2.47 -13.10 -0.43
N GLN A 158 -2.24 -14.21 -1.12
CA GLN A 158 -1.36 -15.28 -0.67
C GLN A 158 0.02 -15.13 -1.29
N ASN A 159 1.07 -15.24 -0.48
CA ASN A 159 2.44 -15.33 -0.97
C ASN A 159 2.76 -16.74 -1.52
N LYS A 160 4.02 -16.99 -1.92
CA LYS A 160 4.41 -18.29 -2.49
C LYS A 160 4.24 -19.48 -1.55
N ASN A 161 4.17 -19.26 -0.24
CA ASN A 161 3.90 -20.30 0.76
C ASN A 161 2.41 -20.45 1.07
N GLY A 162 1.53 -19.76 0.32
CA GLY A 162 0.11 -19.70 0.60
C GLY A 162 -0.26 -18.84 1.81
N ASP A 163 0.71 -18.20 2.48
CA ASP A 163 0.45 -17.37 3.64
C ASP A 163 -0.16 -16.04 3.21
N THR A 164 -1.22 -15.62 3.90
CA THR A 164 -1.75 -14.25 3.82
C THR A 164 -1.04 -13.33 4.82
N PRO A 165 -1.21 -11.99 4.77
CA PRO A 165 -0.66 -11.11 5.80
C PRO A 165 -1.13 -11.48 7.21
N LEU A 166 -2.36 -12.00 7.36
CA LEU A 166 -2.88 -12.48 8.64
C LEU A 166 -2.13 -13.72 9.14
N HIS A 167 -1.79 -14.66 8.25
CA HIS A 167 -0.93 -15.81 8.61
C HIS A 167 0.41 -15.33 9.16
N ILE A 168 1.06 -14.38 8.48
CA ILE A 168 2.35 -13.83 8.91
C ILE A 168 2.23 -13.13 10.27
N ALA A 169 1.23 -12.25 10.46
CA ALA A 169 1.01 -11.56 11.73
C ALA A 169 0.80 -12.55 12.89
N CYS A 170 0.03 -13.62 12.66
CA CYS A 170 -0.22 -14.68 13.62
C CYS A 170 1.03 -15.51 13.90
N ALA A 171 1.77 -15.92 12.87
CA ALA A 171 3.00 -16.71 13.00
C ALA A 171 4.09 -15.96 13.78
N MET A 172 4.14 -14.63 13.64
CA MET A 172 5.08 -13.75 14.34
C MET A 172 4.58 -13.29 15.71
N GLY A 173 3.38 -13.72 16.17
CA GLY A 173 2.83 -13.32 17.46
C GLY A 173 2.49 -11.83 17.58
N ARG A 174 2.26 -11.15 16.44
CA ARG A 174 2.10 -9.69 16.41
C ARG A 174 0.66 -9.27 16.74
N ARG A 175 0.26 -9.39 18.00
CA ARG A 175 -1.12 -9.09 18.48
C ARG A 175 -1.75 -7.84 17.88
N LYS A 176 -1.04 -6.70 17.94
CA LYS A 176 -1.54 -5.41 17.44
C LYS A 176 -1.82 -5.45 15.94
N LEU A 177 -0.95 -6.11 15.16
CA LEU A 177 -1.14 -6.28 13.72
C LEU A 177 -2.26 -7.26 13.41
N THR A 178 -2.36 -8.36 14.14
CA THR A 178 -3.48 -9.30 13.97
C THR A 178 -4.82 -8.59 14.13
N ARG A 179 -4.95 -7.72 15.15
CA ARG A 179 -6.15 -6.88 15.33
C ARG A 179 -6.40 -5.96 14.13
N ILE A 180 -5.38 -5.20 13.72
CA ILE A 180 -5.48 -4.25 12.58
C ILE A 180 -5.90 -4.96 11.29
N VAL A 181 -5.30 -6.11 11.00
CA VAL A 181 -5.63 -6.88 9.79
C VAL A 181 -7.04 -7.45 9.91
N MET A 182 -7.47 -7.92 11.08
CA MET A 182 -8.85 -8.39 11.31
C MET A 182 -9.91 -7.31 11.21
N GLU A 183 -9.60 -6.08 11.60
CA GLU A 183 -10.49 -4.92 11.41
C GLU A 183 -10.79 -4.66 9.93
N ALA A 184 -9.94 -5.16 9.02
CA ALA A 184 -10.17 -5.14 7.58
C ALA A 184 -10.98 -6.36 7.06
N PHE A 185 -11.55 -7.17 7.95
CA PHE A 185 -12.37 -8.35 7.65
C PHE A 185 -11.77 -9.31 6.59
N PRO A 186 -10.55 -9.84 6.84
CA PRO A 186 -9.91 -10.79 5.95
C PRO A 186 -10.66 -12.12 5.97
N ASN A 187 -10.47 -12.93 4.93
CA ASN A 187 -10.91 -14.31 4.95
C ASN A 187 -9.98 -15.12 5.88
N VAL A 188 -10.47 -15.43 7.07
CA VAL A 188 -9.74 -16.16 8.12
C VAL A 188 -9.68 -17.68 7.89
N GLU A 189 -10.36 -18.19 6.86
CA GLU A 189 -10.43 -19.62 6.54
C GLU A 189 -9.45 -20.02 5.41
N ILE A 190 -8.71 -19.05 4.85
CA ILE A 190 -7.67 -19.34 3.85
C ILE A 190 -6.62 -20.24 4.51
N ARG A 191 -6.23 -21.31 3.80
CA ARG A 191 -5.17 -22.22 4.20
C ARG A 191 -3.88 -21.93 3.44
N ASN A 192 -2.76 -21.94 4.14
CA ASN A 192 -1.45 -21.87 3.51
C ASN A 192 -1.03 -23.24 2.91
N SER A 193 0.17 -23.31 2.33
CA SER A 193 0.68 -24.56 1.72
C SER A 193 0.89 -25.71 2.71
N GLN A 194 0.88 -25.44 4.02
CA GLN A 194 0.92 -26.48 5.07
C GLN A 194 -0.49 -26.94 5.49
N GLY A 195 -1.54 -26.37 4.90
CA GLY A 195 -2.93 -26.63 5.27
C GLY A 195 -3.39 -25.87 6.52
N ASP A 196 -2.56 -25.03 7.13
CA ASP A 196 -2.90 -24.26 8.33
C ASP A 196 -3.73 -23.03 7.95
N THR A 197 -4.79 -22.75 8.71
CA THR A 197 -5.41 -21.41 8.76
C THR A 197 -4.59 -20.48 9.67
N PRO A 198 -4.79 -19.15 9.63
CA PRO A 198 -4.14 -18.25 10.58
C PRO A 198 -4.42 -18.63 12.04
N PHE A 199 -5.63 -19.13 12.34
CA PHE A 199 -6.00 -19.54 13.70
C PHE A 199 -5.32 -20.85 14.13
N ASP A 200 -5.10 -21.78 13.20
CA ASP A 200 -4.37 -23.03 13.48
C ASP A 200 -2.92 -22.73 13.91
N ILE A 201 -2.27 -21.77 13.25
CA ILE A 201 -0.94 -21.28 13.63
C ILE A 201 -0.94 -20.72 15.07
N VAL A 202 -1.94 -19.90 15.41
CA VAL A 202 -2.08 -19.30 16.75
C VAL A 202 -2.25 -20.36 17.83
N LYS A 203 -3.10 -21.37 17.57
CA LYS A 203 -3.31 -22.50 18.48
C LYS A 203 -2.03 -23.30 18.69
N ARG A 204 -1.38 -23.70 17.60
CA ARG A 204 -0.14 -24.49 17.64
C ARG A 204 0.99 -23.78 18.38
N LYS A 205 1.07 -22.45 18.25
CA LYS A 205 2.06 -21.62 18.96
C LYS A 205 1.61 -21.17 20.36
N ASN A 206 0.40 -21.53 20.78
CA ASN A 206 -0.21 -21.15 22.06
C ASN A 206 -0.24 -19.63 22.32
N PHE A 207 -0.53 -18.81 21.31
CA PHE A 207 -0.64 -17.35 21.47
C PHE A 207 -2.01 -16.95 22.05
N THR A 208 -2.16 -17.09 23.36
CA THR A 208 -3.42 -16.85 24.11
C THR A 208 -4.05 -15.49 23.82
N GLU A 209 -3.25 -14.40 23.83
CA GLU A 209 -3.77 -13.06 23.56
C GLU A 209 -4.27 -12.86 22.12
N ILE A 210 -3.80 -13.66 21.16
CA ILE A 210 -4.29 -13.62 19.79
C ILE A 210 -5.54 -14.51 19.67
N MET A 211 -5.61 -15.63 20.40
CA MET A 211 -6.82 -16.46 20.44
C MET A 211 -8.04 -15.66 20.91
N THR A 212 -7.87 -14.80 21.92
CA THR A 212 -8.97 -13.93 22.39
C THR A 212 -9.45 -12.98 21.30
N ILE A 213 -8.56 -12.46 20.44
CA ILE A 213 -8.93 -11.64 19.29
C ILE A 213 -9.77 -12.46 18.29
N PHE A 214 -9.35 -13.68 17.94
CA PHE A 214 -10.13 -14.56 17.05
C PHE A 214 -11.52 -14.88 17.63
N ASN A 215 -11.61 -15.15 18.93
CA ASN A 215 -12.89 -15.43 19.59
C ASN A 215 -13.81 -14.20 19.55
N ALA A 216 -13.29 -13.00 19.84
CA ALA A 216 -14.04 -11.75 19.73
C ALA A 216 -14.47 -11.44 18.28
N PHE A 217 -13.66 -11.81 17.29
CA PHE A 217 -13.99 -11.65 15.88
C PHE A 217 -15.14 -12.58 15.46
N LYS A 218 -15.16 -13.83 15.94
CA LYS A 218 -16.23 -14.79 15.66
C LYS A 218 -17.58 -14.35 16.22
N THR A 219 -17.61 -13.69 17.37
CA THR A 219 -18.86 -13.23 18.01
C THR A 219 -19.48 -11.99 17.35
N LYS A 220 -18.74 -11.24 16.53
CA LYS A 220 -19.24 -10.05 15.79
C LYS A 220 -20.12 -10.40 14.56
N THR A 221 -21.06 -11.33 14.65
CA THR A 221 -21.75 -11.86 13.46
C THR A 221 -22.78 -10.92 12.78
N ARG A 222 -22.61 -10.83 11.45
CA ARG A 222 -23.60 -10.62 10.36
C ARG A 222 -24.05 -9.21 9.96
N ASN A 223 -24.58 -8.34 10.82
CA ASN A 223 -25.25 -7.11 10.32
C ASN A 223 -24.31 -6.03 9.75
N GLU A 224 -23.03 -6.00 10.14
CA GLU A 224 -22.04 -5.03 9.63
C GLU A 224 -21.30 -5.54 8.38
N ARG A 225 -21.42 -6.84 8.07
CA ARG A 225 -20.70 -7.50 6.96
C ARG A 225 -21.18 -7.02 5.58
N ASP A 226 -22.42 -6.54 5.49
CA ASP A 226 -23.03 -6.07 4.24
C ASP A 226 -22.67 -4.60 3.93
N VAL A 227 -22.32 -3.80 4.94
CA VAL A 227 -21.90 -2.40 4.73
C VAL A 227 -20.51 -2.35 4.08
N PHE A 228 -19.55 -3.13 4.57
CA PHE A 228 -18.19 -3.16 4.00
C PHE A 228 -18.10 -3.82 2.62
N ASN A 229 -19.05 -4.69 2.27
CA ASN A 229 -19.14 -5.36 0.97
C ASN A 229 -19.87 -4.54 -0.11
N THR A 230 -20.38 -3.34 0.19
CA THR A 230 -20.81 -2.45 -0.89
C THR A 230 -19.59 -2.07 -1.72
N LYS A 231 -19.61 -2.49 -2.99
CA LYS A 231 -18.58 -2.22 -3.99
C LYS A 231 -18.61 -0.72 -4.30
N PHE A 232 -17.85 0.07 -3.54
CA PHE A 232 -17.67 1.49 -3.85
C PHE A 232 -16.82 1.60 -5.12
N GLU A 233 -17.47 1.84 -6.26
CA GLU A 233 -16.80 2.19 -7.52
C GLU A 233 -16.14 3.56 -7.36
N PHE A 234 -14.84 3.56 -7.05
CA PHE A 234 -14.04 4.77 -7.12
C PHE A 234 -13.86 5.13 -8.60
N SER A 235 -14.31 6.33 -8.97
CA SER A 235 -14.15 6.84 -10.34
C SER A 235 -12.66 6.85 -10.71
N PRO A 236 -12.28 6.39 -11.93
CA PRO A 236 -10.89 6.39 -12.39
C PRO A 236 -10.29 7.80 -12.55
N TYR A 237 -11.09 8.85 -12.35
CA TYR A 237 -10.65 10.24 -12.41
C TYR A 237 -10.68 10.88 -11.01
N GLY A 238 -9.52 10.90 -10.37
CA GLY A 238 -9.12 12.00 -9.48
C GLY A 238 -9.69 12.03 -8.06
N CYS A 239 -9.49 10.99 -7.25
CA CYS A 239 -9.41 11.22 -5.80
C CYS A 239 -7.95 11.52 -5.46
N GLN A 240 -7.59 12.80 -5.36
CA GLN A 240 -6.22 13.22 -5.03
C GLN A 240 -5.86 12.91 -3.56
N ASN A 241 -6.86 12.66 -2.70
CA ASN A 241 -6.68 12.37 -1.27
C ASN A 241 -7.51 11.18 -0.76
N VAL A 242 -7.40 9.99 -1.39
CA VAL A 242 -8.11 8.75 -0.99
C VAL A 242 -7.96 8.41 0.51
N LEU A 243 -6.83 8.77 1.12
CA LEU A 243 -6.55 8.49 2.53
C LEU A 243 -7.29 9.41 3.51
N GLU A 244 -7.50 10.70 3.17
CA GLU A 244 -8.30 11.62 4.00
C GLU A 244 -9.78 11.29 3.90
N THR A 245 -10.28 11.06 2.69
CA THR A 245 -11.70 10.74 2.47
C THR A 245 -12.10 9.45 3.19
N ARG A 246 -11.19 8.47 3.33
CA ARG A 246 -11.45 7.23 4.05
C ARG A 246 -11.23 7.30 5.57
N SER A 247 -10.33 8.15 6.06
CA SER A 247 -10.24 8.43 7.50
C SER A 247 -11.51 9.11 8.00
N ILE A 248 -12.07 10.03 7.20
CA ILE A 248 -13.37 10.64 7.44
C ILE A 248 -14.47 9.57 7.39
N PHE A 249 -14.44 8.67 6.39
CA PHE A 249 -15.41 7.58 6.25
C PHE A 249 -15.42 6.63 7.45
N LEU A 250 -14.26 6.12 7.87
CA LEU A 250 -14.12 5.17 8.98
C LEU A 250 -14.56 5.75 10.32
N THR A 251 -14.35 7.06 10.53
CA THR A 251 -14.83 7.78 11.72
C THR A 251 -16.36 7.94 11.72
N ASN A 252 -16.98 7.95 10.53
CA ASN A 252 -18.42 8.24 10.37
C ASN A 252 -19.26 7.01 9.98
N VAL A 253 -18.69 5.80 9.92
CA VAL A 253 -19.48 4.55 9.73
C VAL A 253 -20.53 4.39 10.85
N GLU A 254 -20.22 4.82 12.06
CA GLU A 254 -21.19 4.88 13.19
C GLU A 254 -22.33 5.88 12.96
N GLN A 255 -22.12 6.93 12.16
CA GLN A 255 -23.19 7.87 11.79
C GLN A 255 -24.06 7.30 10.67
N LEU A 256 -23.46 6.56 9.72
CA LEU A 256 -24.16 5.96 8.59
C LEU A 256 -25.01 4.74 8.98
N SER A 257 -24.68 4.04 10.07
CA SER A 257 -25.44 2.87 10.54
C SER A 257 -26.89 3.20 10.93
N ASN A 258 -27.20 4.48 11.18
CA ASN A 258 -28.53 4.95 11.57
C ASN A 258 -29.31 5.67 10.45
N VAL A 259 -28.75 5.77 9.24
CA VAL A 259 -29.39 6.53 8.15
C VAL A 259 -30.10 5.60 7.16
N LYS A 260 -31.41 5.81 6.98
CA LYS A 260 -32.19 5.12 5.93
C LYS A 260 -31.90 5.73 4.57
N LEU A 261 -31.22 4.98 3.70
CA LEU A 261 -31.01 5.33 2.30
C LEU A 261 -32.16 4.81 1.43
N ASN A 262 -32.66 5.64 0.53
CA ASN A 262 -33.72 5.24 -0.40
C ASN A 262 -33.14 4.58 -1.65
N LYS A 263 -33.83 3.55 -2.13
CA LYS A 263 -33.43 2.77 -3.31
C LYS A 263 -33.45 3.62 -4.58
N GLY A 264 -32.37 3.55 -5.37
CA GLY A 264 -32.26 4.23 -6.67
C GLY A 264 -31.79 5.68 -6.61
N GLU A 265 -31.48 6.19 -5.42
CA GLU A 265 -30.97 7.55 -5.24
C GLU A 265 -29.44 7.55 -5.10
N GLU A 266 -28.78 8.58 -5.65
CA GLU A 266 -27.34 8.77 -5.49
C GLU A 266 -27.01 9.57 -4.23
N TYR A 267 -26.05 9.07 -3.47
CA TYR A 267 -25.55 9.70 -2.25
C TYR A 267 -24.03 9.85 -2.28
N TYR A 268 -23.53 10.93 -1.68
CA TYR A 268 -22.10 11.20 -1.52
C TYR A 268 -21.80 11.70 -0.11
N ILE A 269 -20.52 11.64 0.29
CA ILE A 269 -20.03 12.21 1.55
C ILE A 269 -19.18 13.42 1.23
N ASP A 270 -19.49 14.57 1.83
CA ASP A 270 -18.72 15.80 1.64
C ASP A 270 -17.39 15.79 2.42
N LEU A 271 -16.54 16.80 2.21
CA LEU A 271 -15.25 16.94 2.90
C LEU A 271 -15.39 17.12 4.42
N ALA A 272 -16.58 17.50 4.90
CA ALA A 272 -16.90 17.60 6.32
C ALA A 272 -17.45 16.27 6.90
N GLY A 273 -17.56 15.23 6.07
CA GLY A 273 -18.00 13.90 6.49
C GLY A 273 -19.52 13.73 6.57
N ASN A 274 -20.31 14.66 6.03
CA ASN A 274 -21.77 14.56 6.04
C ASN A 274 -22.28 13.81 4.81
N LEU A 275 -23.28 12.95 5.00
CA LEU A 275 -24.01 12.30 3.91
C LEU A 275 -24.94 13.32 3.22
N LYS A 276 -24.85 13.40 1.89
CA LYS A 276 -25.68 14.26 1.04
C LYS A 276 -26.33 13.43 -0.07
N LYS A 277 -27.53 13.85 -0.49
CA LYS A 277 -28.31 13.26 -1.59
C LYS A 277 -28.17 14.14 -2.83
N GLY A 278 -27.86 13.55 -3.99
CA GLY A 278 -27.88 14.25 -5.28
C GLY A 278 -26.76 13.85 -6.25
N PRO A 279 -26.92 14.20 -7.54
CA PRO A 279 -25.92 13.94 -8.57
C PRO A 279 -24.66 14.79 -8.35
N LYS A 280 -23.53 14.19 -8.68
CA LYS A 280 -22.17 14.68 -8.37
C LYS A 280 -21.93 16.12 -8.83
N CYS A 281 -21.41 16.98 -7.93
CA CYS A 281 -20.68 18.19 -8.32
C CYS A 281 -19.24 18.17 -7.75
N VAL A 282 -18.34 18.69 -8.57
CA VAL A 282 -16.89 18.51 -8.69
C VAL A 282 -16.10 18.80 -7.40
N THR A 283 -15.36 17.81 -6.88
CA THR A 283 -13.86 17.82 -6.85
C THR A 283 -13.24 16.72 -5.97
N ASN A 284 -13.92 16.13 -4.98
CA ASN A 284 -13.31 15.07 -4.13
C ASN A 284 -14.36 14.24 -3.37
N THR A 285 -15.20 13.45 -4.06
CA THR A 285 -16.27 12.68 -3.39
C THR A 285 -16.36 11.22 -3.84
N CYS A 286 -16.44 10.31 -2.86
CA CYS A 286 -16.66 8.87 -3.03
C CYS A 286 -18.16 8.56 -3.17
N VAL A 287 -18.51 7.62 -4.06
CA VAL A 287 -19.91 7.29 -4.41
C VAL A 287 -20.38 6.04 -3.68
N CYS A 288 -21.41 6.15 -2.83
CA CYS A 288 -22.09 4.99 -2.22
C CYS A 288 -23.07 4.37 -3.22
N LYS A 289 -22.63 3.47 -4.10
CA LYS A 289 -23.57 2.62 -4.87
C LYS A 289 -23.96 1.41 -4.03
N GLN A 290 -25.15 1.45 -3.43
CA GLN A 290 -25.75 0.31 -2.76
C GLN A 290 -26.13 -0.76 -3.81
N LEU A 291 -25.42 -1.90 -3.83
CA LEU A 291 -25.93 -3.14 -4.43
C LEU A 291 -26.37 -4.07 -3.29
N LEU A 292 -27.52 -3.76 -2.68
CA LEU A 292 -28.23 -4.69 -1.81
C LEU A 292 -29.07 -5.62 -2.68
N ASN A 293 -28.47 -6.73 -3.12
CA ASN A 293 -29.25 -7.88 -3.56
C ASN A 293 -29.53 -8.76 -2.34
N LYS A 294 -30.78 -8.66 -1.87
CA LYS A 294 -31.56 -9.54 -0.99
C LYS A 294 -30.82 -10.50 -0.05
#